data_AF-A0A7C3JV21-F1
#
_entry.id   AF-A0A7C3JV21-F1
#
_cell.length_a   1.000
_cell.length_b   1.000
_cell.length_c   1.000
_cell.angle_alpha   90.00
_cell.angle_beta   90.00
_cell.angle_gamma   90.00
#
_symmetry.space_group_name_H-M   'P 1'
#
loop_
_entity.id
_entity.type
_entity.pdbx_description
1 polymer ?
#
loop_
_entity_poly.entity_id
_entity_poly.type
_entity_poly.pdbx_seq_one_letter_code
_entity_poly.pdbx_strand_id
1 'polypeptide(L)' 'MAADREALMAEERKVRRLGRAMDLAAMLLWRVDLTLEEAQDVVSHAKRTALELFPDKEETYDLIYGSRFRRILVEKYRLQ' A
#
# COMPACT_ATOMS: atom_id res chain seq x y z
N MET A 1 30.82 -3.23 8.66
CA MET A 1 30.85 -1.76 8.58
C MET A 1 30.72 -1.14 7.17
N ALA A 2 30.91 -1.87 6.05
CA ALA A 2 30.41 -1.46 4.73
C ALA A 2 29.11 -2.19 4.35
N ALA A 3 29.05 -3.50 4.61
CA ALA A 3 27.87 -4.35 4.39
C ALA A 3 26.62 -3.86 5.15
N ASP A 4 26.78 -3.39 6.39
CA ASP A 4 25.66 -2.86 7.19
C ASP A 4 25.05 -1.59 6.58
N ARG A 5 25.89 -0.76 5.96
CA ARG A 5 25.45 0.47 5.29
C ARG A 5 24.73 0.15 3.98
N GLU A 6 25.21 -0.83 3.22
CA GLU A 6 24.53 -1.29 2.00
C GLU A 6 23.17 -1.93 2.31
N ALA A 7 23.10 -2.75 3.35
CA ALA A 7 21.86 -3.34 3.84
C ALA A 7 20.85 -2.26 4.28
N LEU A 8 21.30 -1.27 5.07
CA LEU A 8 20.47 -0.13 5.47
C LEU A 8 19.93 0.63 4.25
N MET A 9 20.79 0.95 3.28
CA MET A 9 20.38 1.65 2.06
C MET A 9 19.40 0.83 1.21
N ALA A 10 19.53 -0.51 1.20
CA ALA A 10 18.60 -1.39 0.52
C ALA A 10 17.22 -1.38 1.18
N GLU A 11 17.16 -1.47 2.51
CA GLU A 11 15.92 -1.37 3.27
C GLU A 11 15.24 0.00 3.09
N GLU A 12 15.99 1.10 3.16
CA GLU A 12 15.43 2.42 2.88
C GLU A 12 14.85 2.54 1.46
N ARG A 13 15.49 1.91 0.46
CA ARG A 13 14.96 1.88 -0.91
C ARG A 13 13.64 1.12 -0.97
N LYS A 14 13.50 0.00 -0.24
CA LYS A 14 12.23 -0.74 -0.14
C LYS A 14 11.14 0.11 0.51
N VAL A 15 11.44 0.79 1.62
CA VAL A 15 10.48 1.68 2.30
C VAL A 15 10.03 2.81 1.39
N ARG A 16 10.96 3.48 0.68
CA ARG A 16 10.62 4.54 -0.29
C ARG A 16 9.79 4.00 -1.46
N ARG A 17 10.05 2.77 -1.93
CA ARG A 17 9.25 2.13 -2.98
C ARG A 17 7.84 1.81 -2.49
N LEU A 18 7.72 1.26 -1.27
CA LEU A 18 6.44 0.98 -0.63
C LEU A 18 5.60 2.25 -0.51
N GLY A 19 6.16 3.31 0.09
CA GLY A 19 5.45 4.58 0.27
C GLY A 19 4.89 5.13 -1.05
N ARG A 20 5.72 5.19 -2.10
CA ARG A 20 5.28 5.62 -3.43
C ARG A 20 4.16 4.76 -4.02
N ALA A 21 4.24 3.44 -3.88
CA ALA A 21 3.19 2.54 -4.36
C ALA A 21 1.87 2.76 -3.60
N MET A 22 1.93 2.96 -2.28
CA MET A 22 0.74 3.18 -1.46
C MET A 22 0.09 4.53 -1.73
N ASP A 23 0.88 5.57 -1.96
CA ASP A 23 0.37 6.89 -2.33
C ASP A 23 -0.25 6.90 -3.72
N LEU A 24 0.33 6.16 -4.68
CA LEU A 24 -0.28 5.97 -5.99
C LEU A 24 -1.62 5.22 -5.88
N ALA A 25 -1.67 4.13 -5.13
CA ALA A 25 -2.91 3.39 -4.89
C ALA A 25 -3.98 4.30 -4.25
N ALA A 26 -3.63 5.07 -3.21
CA ALA A 26 -4.54 6.04 -2.61
C ALA A 26 -5.04 7.10 -3.60
N MET A 27 -4.15 7.60 -4.48
CA MET A 27 -4.52 8.56 -5.52
C MET A 27 -5.51 7.94 -6.51
N LEU A 28 -5.26 6.71 -6.98
CA LEU A 28 -6.14 6.00 -7.91
C LEU A 28 -7.52 5.79 -7.29
N LEU A 29 -7.57 5.31 -6.04
CA LEU A 29 -8.81 5.10 -5.31
C LEU A 29 -9.61 6.40 -5.16
N TRP A 30 -8.95 7.55 -4.98
CA TRP A 30 -9.65 8.84 -4.85
C TRP A 30 -10.08 9.48 -6.17
N ARG A 31 -9.19 9.50 -7.17
CA ARG A 31 -9.32 10.41 -8.32
C ARG A 31 -9.87 9.77 -9.58
N VAL A 32 -9.67 8.46 -9.75
CA VAL A 32 -10.14 7.75 -10.94
C VAL A 32 -11.55 7.27 -10.69
N ASP A 33 -12.44 7.37 -11.67
CA ASP A 33 -13.76 6.77 -11.57
C ASP A 33 -13.61 5.26 -11.79
N LEU A 34 -13.61 4.54 -10.67
CA LEU A 34 -13.45 3.09 -10.61
C LEU A 34 -14.75 2.52 -10.06
N THR A 35 -15.18 1.38 -10.57
CA THR A 35 -16.18 0.55 -9.89
C THR A 35 -15.65 0.07 -8.54
N LEU A 36 -16.56 -0.39 -7.67
CA LEU A 36 -16.15 -0.93 -6.37
C LEU A 36 -15.20 -2.14 -6.53
N GLU A 37 -15.46 -2.99 -7.51
CA GLU A 37 -14.64 -4.17 -7.81
C GLU A 37 -13.22 -3.77 -8.24
N GLU A 38 -13.08 -2.85 -9.20
CA GLU A 38 -11.77 -2.35 -9.62
C GLU A 38 -11.01 -1.67 -8.47
N ALA A 39 -11.72 -0.97 -7.58
CA ALA A 39 -11.11 -0.37 -6.41
C ALA A 39 -10.62 -1.42 -5.40
N GLN A 40 -11.36 -2.51 -5.21
CA GLN A 40 -10.92 -3.65 -4.39
C GLN A 40 -9.71 -4.35 -5.00
N ASP A 41 -9.64 -4.44 -6.34
CA ASP A 41 -8.46 -4.96 -7.03
C ASP A 41 -7.23 -4.08 -6.80
N VAL A 42 -7.37 -2.75 -6.86
CA VAL A 42 -6.28 -1.81 -6.53
C VAL A 42 -5.77 -2.04 -5.11
N VAL A 43 -6.65 -2.23 -4.13
CA VAL A 43 -6.27 -2.53 -2.74
C VAL A 43 -5.54 -3.88 -2.64
N SER A 44 -6.06 -4.91 -3.33
CA SER A 44 -5.48 -6.25 -3.34
C SER A 44 -4.08 -6.25 -3.96
N HIS A 45 -3.89 -5.54 -5.07
CA HIS A 45 -2.59 -5.36 -5.70
C HIS A 45 -1.61 -4.55 -4.83
N ALA A 46 -2.09 -3.52 -4.14
CA ALA A 46 -1.29 -2.77 -3.19
C ALA A 46 -0.81 -3.65 -2.03
N LYS A 47 -1.68 -4.50 -1.47
CA LYS A 47 -1.32 -5.46 -0.41
C LYS A 47 -0.27 -6.45 -0.89
N ARG A 48 -0.49 -7.06 -2.06
CA ARG A 48 0.49 -7.99 -2.66
C ARG A 48 1.86 -7.33 -2.84
N THR A 49 1.89 -6.12 -3.40
CA THR A 49 3.13 -5.35 -3.59
C THR A 49 3.85 -5.07 -2.27
N ALA A 50 3.10 -4.78 -1.21
CA ALA A 50 3.67 -4.56 0.12
C ALA A 50 4.29 -5.83 0.70
N LEU A 51 3.60 -6.96 0.57
CA LEU A 51 4.07 -8.26 1.06
C LEU A 51 5.24 -8.81 0.22
N GLU A 52 5.33 -8.49 -1.07
CA GLU A 52 6.52 -8.80 -1.87
C GLU A 52 7.77 -8.04 -1.38
N LEU A 53 7.61 -6.81 -0.89
CA LEU A 53 8.71 -6.01 -0.33
C LEU A 53 9.02 -6.40 1.12
N PHE A 54 7.99 -6.73 1.89
CA PHE A 54 8.05 -7.03 3.33
C PHE A 54 7.11 -8.20 3.68
N PRO A 55 7.52 -9.46 3.43
CA PRO A 55 6.64 -10.63 3.60
C PRO A 55 6.06 -10.79 5.01
N ASP A 56 6.86 -10.51 6.04
CA ASP A 56 6.48 -10.74 7.44
C ASP A 56 5.76 -9.53 8.07
N LYS A 57 5.30 -8.57 7.26
CA LYS A 57 4.74 -7.28 7.74
C LYS A 57 3.27 -7.09 7.36
N GLU A 58 2.52 -8.17 7.18
CA GLU A 58 1.10 -8.12 6.82
C GLU A 58 0.25 -7.34 7.83
N GLU A 59 0.39 -7.65 9.12
CA GLU A 59 -0.37 -6.95 10.17
C GLU A 59 -0.06 -5.45 10.20
N THR A 60 1.21 -5.08 10.00
CA THR A 60 1.62 -3.68 9.93
C THR A 60 1.03 -2.98 8.70
N TYR A 61 1.01 -3.67 7.56
CA TYR A 61 0.35 -3.16 6.36
C TYR A 61 -1.14 -2.93 6.59
N ASP A 62 -1.85 -3.91 7.17
CA ASP A 62 -3.29 -3.83 7.40
C ASP A 62 -3.63 -2.67 8.35
N LEU A 63 -2.81 -2.49 9.41
CA LEU A 63 -2.96 -1.40 10.37
C LEU A 63 -2.79 -0.02 9.73
N ILE A 64 -1.76 0.18 8.89
CA ILE A 64 -1.39 1.49 8.34
C ILE A 64 -2.14 1.76 7.03
N TYR A 65 -1.94 0.91 6.03
CA TYR A 65 -2.45 1.13 4.68
C TYR A 65 -3.83 0.51 4.47
N GLY A 66 -4.10 -0.66 5.06
CA GLY A 66 -5.41 -1.29 5.01
C GLY A 66 -6.50 -0.38 5.60
N SER A 67 -6.26 0.18 6.79
CA SER A 67 -7.13 1.18 7.42
C SER A 67 -7.37 2.41 6.53
N ARG A 68 -6.30 2.95 5.92
CA ARG A 68 -6.39 4.11 5.01
C ARG A 68 -7.25 3.78 3.80
N PHE A 69 -7.00 2.66 3.12
CA PHE A 69 -7.75 2.28 1.92
C PHE A 69 -9.21 1.96 2.22
N ARG A 70 -9.49 1.24 3.32
CA ARG A 70 -10.85 0.98 3.78
C ARG A 70 -11.64 2.28 3.94
N ARG A 71 -11.05 3.29 4.56
CA ARG A 71 -11.69 4.60 4.73
C ARG A 71 -12.04 5.24 3.38
N ILE A 72 -11.12 5.20 2.42
CA ILE A 72 -11.38 5.73 1.06
C ILE A 72 -12.54 4.97 0.39
N LEU A 73 -12.56 3.65 0.49
CA LEU A 73 -13.62 2.84 -0.11
C LEU A 73 -14.99 3.14 0.53
N VAL A 74 -15.05 3.18 1.86
CA VAL A 74 -16.29 3.51 2.60
C VAL A 74 -16.81 4.89 2.20
N GLU A 75 -15.94 5.89 2.19
CA GLU A 75 -16.31 7.27 1.86
C GLU A 75 -16.75 7.42 0.39
N LYS A 76 -16.02 6.85 -0.56
CA LYS A 76 -16.28 7.00 -2.00
C LYS A 76 -17.49 6.19 -2.48
N TYR A 77 -17.62 4.95 -2.00
CA TYR A 77 -18.66 4.01 -2.44
C TYR A 77 -19.86 3.95 -1.50
N ARG A 78 -19.89 4.75 -0.43
CA ARG A 78 -20.97 4.81 0.56
C ARG A 78 -21.31 3.44 1.14
N LEU A 79 -20.27 2.65 1.42
CA LEU A 79 -20.41 1.35 2.06
C LEU A 79 -20.83 1.58 3.52
N GLN A 80 -21.92 0.96 3.94
CA GLN A 80 -22.44 1.05 5.32
C GLN A 80 -21.74 0.05 6.23
#